data_AF-A0A537TIA5-F1
#
_entry.id   AF-A0A537TIA5-F1
#
_cell.length_a   1.000
_cell.length_b   1.000
_cell.length_c   1.000
_cell.angle_alpha   90.00
_cell.angle_beta   90.00
_cell.angle_gamma   90.00
#
_symmetry.space_group_name_H-M   'P 1'
#
loop_
_entity.id
_entity.type
_entity.pdbx_description
1 polymer ?
#
loop_
_entity_poly.entity_id
_entity_poly.type
_entity_poly.pdbx_seq_one_letter_code
_entity_poly.pdbx_strand_id
1 'polypeptide(L)'
;MKVTYTKVGRPQGLGVGDNSVGVVVHIGTRVGEIRLIFGIIRLGSLDSIIDFAGLPKAQLGIAHAKQLARISVRHIRAALVPQSTAAPTISGTVLVGQTLTVSTGTWLNFPVTYTYQWERCDAAGANCAAIPGATAQSYAITAGDVGFTLAAVVGATNVYGSGSATSPPTTVVPPESPPPT
;
A
#
# COMPACT_ATOMS: atom_id res chain seq x y z
N MET A 1 -23.65 -3.97 -29.81
CA MET A 1 -22.86 -2.80 -29.34
C MET A 1 -21.45 -3.29 -28.99
N LYS A 2 -20.38 -2.71 -29.55
CA LYS A 2 -18.99 -3.10 -29.26
C LYS A 2 -18.34 -2.05 -28.34
N VAL A 3 -17.89 -2.48 -27.17
CA VAL A 3 -17.11 -1.65 -26.24
C VAL A 3 -15.73 -1.39 -26.87
N THR A 4 -15.30 -0.13 -26.85
CA THR A 4 -14.00 0.29 -27.37
C THR A 4 -13.01 0.55 -26.24
N TYR A 5 -13.44 1.12 -25.12
CA TYR A 5 -12.59 1.29 -23.94
C TYR A 5 -13.39 1.33 -22.63
N THR A 6 -12.69 1.17 -21.51
CA THR A 6 -13.22 1.33 -20.16
C THR A 6 -12.23 2.08 -19.29
N LYS A 7 -12.68 3.11 -18.57
CA LYS A 7 -11.87 3.88 -17.62
C LYS A 7 -12.57 3.91 -16.27
N VAL A 8 -11.87 3.50 -15.21
CA VAL A 8 -12.39 3.49 -13.84
C VAL A 8 -11.85 4.71 -13.10
N GLY A 9 -12.74 5.44 -12.43
CA GLY A 9 -12.42 6.60 -11.60
C GLY A 9 -12.01 6.21 -10.19
N ARG A 10 -11.58 7.21 -9.41
CA ARG A 10 -11.13 6.99 -8.03
C ARG A 10 -12.27 6.43 -7.16
N PRO A 11 -11.97 5.46 -6.29
CA PRO A 11 -12.93 4.98 -5.30
C PRO A 11 -13.34 6.08 -4.31
N GLN A 12 -14.62 6.12 -3.96
CA GLN A 12 -15.19 7.05 -2.99
C GLN A 12 -16.00 6.30 -1.94
N GLY A 13 -15.79 6.65 -0.66
CA GLY A 13 -16.59 6.11 0.43
C GLY A 13 -18.04 6.56 0.30
N LEU A 14 -18.98 5.61 0.44
CA LEU A 14 -20.40 5.89 0.20
C LEU A 14 -21.17 6.29 1.47
N GLY A 15 -20.53 6.31 2.64
CA GLY A 15 -21.16 6.69 3.91
C GLY A 15 -22.23 5.72 4.42
N VAL A 16 -22.43 4.59 3.73
CA VAL A 16 -23.30 3.49 4.17
C VAL A 16 -22.47 2.65 5.13
N GLY A 17 -22.92 2.46 6.38
CA GLY A 17 -22.15 1.82 7.48
C GLY A 17 -21.75 0.35 7.30
N ASP A 18 -21.68 -0.15 6.06
CA ASP A 18 -21.44 -1.53 5.66
C ASP A 18 -20.12 -1.72 4.88
N ASN A 19 -19.16 -0.78 5.01
CA ASN A 19 -17.90 -0.72 4.25
C ASN A 19 -18.09 -0.59 2.72
N SER A 20 -19.22 -0.06 2.26
CA SER A 20 -19.47 0.17 0.84
C SER A 20 -18.60 1.29 0.25
N VAL A 21 -17.99 1.01 -0.90
CA VAL A 21 -17.18 1.95 -1.68
C VAL A 21 -17.66 1.95 -3.13
N GLY A 22 -17.78 3.13 -3.72
CA GLY A 22 -18.23 3.32 -5.11
C GLY A 22 -17.11 3.79 -6.04
N VAL A 23 -17.21 3.46 -7.33
CA VAL A 23 -16.35 4.01 -8.39
C VAL A 23 -17.19 4.44 -9.58
N VAL A 24 -16.75 5.51 -10.25
CA VAL A 24 -17.31 5.92 -11.55
C VAL A 24 -16.66 5.11 -12.64
N VAL A 25 -17.44 4.51 -13.56
CA VAL A 25 -16.89 3.79 -14.71
C VAL A 25 -17.35 4.47 -15.99
N HIS A 26 -16.39 4.87 -16.81
CA HIS A 26 -16.58 5.41 -18.15
C HIS A 26 -16.41 4.29 -19.17
N ILE A 27 -17.38 4.13 -20.06
CA ILE A 27 -17.34 3.11 -21.12
C ILE A 27 -17.48 3.80 -22.47
N GLY A 28 -16.42 3.74 -23.27
CA GLY A 28 -16.48 4.13 -24.67
C GLY A 28 -17.08 3.02 -25.52
N THR A 29 -18.00 3.38 -26.41
CA THR A 29 -18.49 2.50 -27.46
C THR A 29 -18.39 3.18 -28.82
N ARG A 30 -18.61 2.44 -29.91
CA ARG A 30 -18.66 3.02 -31.27
C ARG A 30 -19.79 4.05 -31.45
N VAL A 31 -20.74 4.14 -30.52
CA VAL A 31 -21.93 5.00 -30.59
C VAL A 31 -21.85 6.20 -29.64
N GLY A 32 -20.80 6.30 -28.81
CA GLY A 32 -20.63 7.35 -27.79
C GLY A 32 -20.06 6.86 -26.46
N GLU A 33 -19.87 7.78 -25.51
CA GLU A 33 -19.39 7.52 -24.14
C GLU A 33 -20.58 7.37 -23.17
N ILE A 34 -20.62 6.26 -22.43
CA ILE A 34 -21.58 6.03 -21.35
C ILE A 34 -20.89 6.29 -20.02
N ARG A 35 -21.48 7.16 -19.19
CA ARG A 35 -21.07 7.38 -17.80
C ARG A 35 -21.96 6.56 -16.89
N LEU A 36 -21.36 5.60 -16.18
CA LEU A 36 -22.08 4.80 -15.18
C LEU A 36 -21.81 5.34 -13.78
N ILE A 37 -22.90 5.64 -13.07
CA ILE A 37 -22.88 6.17 -11.72
C ILE A 37 -23.56 5.13 -10.80
N PHE A 38 -22.71 4.41 -10.06
CA PHE A 38 -22.94 3.49 -8.93
C PHE A 38 -23.52 2.07 -9.15
N GLY A 39 -22.76 1.10 -8.63
CA GLY A 39 -23.25 -0.19 -8.13
C GLY A 39 -22.62 -0.47 -6.75
N ILE A 40 -23.35 -1.12 -5.85
CA ILE A 40 -22.86 -1.49 -4.51
C ILE A 40 -21.88 -2.66 -4.67
N ILE A 41 -20.59 -2.42 -4.44
CA ILE A 41 -19.58 -3.47 -4.48
C ILE A 41 -19.34 -3.97 -3.06
N ARG A 42 -19.82 -5.18 -2.77
CA ARG A 42 -19.52 -5.88 -1.51
C ARG A 42 -18.14 -6.54 -1.62
N LEU A 43 -17.17 -6.01 -0.89
CA LEU A 43 -15.75 -6.33 -1.05
C LEU A 43 -15.33 -7.75 -0.57
N GLY A 44 -16.26 -8.55 -0.05
CA GLY A 44 -16.04 -9.93 0.43
C GLY A 44 -16.37 -11.06 -0.56
N SER A 45 -16.96 -10.75 -1.74
CA SER A 45 -17.32 -11.78 -2.74
C SER A 45 -16.95 -11.34 -4.16
N LEU A 46 -16.55 -12.30 -5.00
CA LEU A 46 -16.41 -12.09 -6.45
C LEU A 46 -17.78 -11.91 -7.14
N ASP A 47 -18.88 -12.24 -6.44
CA ASP A 47 -20.26 -11.99 -6.86
C ASP A 47 -20.68 -10.57 -6.47
N SER A 48 -20.07 -9.59 -7.13
CA SER A 48 -20.47 -8.20 -7.00
C SER A 48 -21.72 -7.95 -7.85
N ILE A 49 -22.81 -7.49 -7.22
CA ILE A 49 -23.99 -7.02 -7.95
C ILE A 49 -23.67 -5.61 -8.45
N ILE A 50 -23.32 -5.47 -9.74
CA ILE A 50 -23.31 -4.15 -10.37
C ILE A 50 -24.74 -3.83 -10.76
N ASP A 51 -25.35 -2.89 -10.06
CA ASP A 51 -26.57 -2.26 -10.56
C ASP A 51 -26.17 -1.21 -11.60
N PHE A 52 -26.60 -1.38 -12.85
CA PHE A 52 -26.33 -0.41 -13.91
C PHE A 52 -27.46 0.59 -13.95
N ALA A 53 -27.48 1.52 -13.01
CA ALA A 53 -28.44 2.62 -13.06
C ALA A 53 -28.27 3.40 -14.39
N GLY A 54 -29.32 3.45 -15.20
CA GLY A 54 -29.35 4.21 -16.46
C GLY A 54 -28.99 3.45 -17.75
N LEU A 55 -28.74 2.14 -17.71
CA LEU A 55 -28.67 1.32 -18.93
C LEU A 55 -29.92 0.42 -19.08
N PRO A 56 -30.50 0.29 -20.29
CA PRO A 56 -31.44 -0.79 -20.53
C PRO A 56 -30.70 -2.13 -20.32
N LYS A 57 -31.21 -2.97 -19.40
CA LYS A 57 -30.63 -4.27 -19.00
C LYS A 57 -30.28 -5.20 -20.18
N ALA A 58 -30.86 -4.95 -21.37
CA ALA A 58 -30.67 -5.72 -22.59
C ALA A 58 -29.37 -5.43 -23.38
N GLN A 59 -28.66 -4.32 -23.14
CA GLN A 59 -27.53 -3.91 -24.00
C GLN A 59 -26.16 -4.42 -23.55
N LEU A 60 -25.95 -4.63 -22.25
CA LEU A 60 -24.71 -5.19 -21.71
C LEU A 60 -24.94 -6.67 -21.39
N GLY A 61 -24.65 -7.57 -22.32
CA GLY A 61 -24.75 -9.01 -22.06
C GLY A 61 -23.97 -9.42 -20.80
N ILE A 62 -24.43 -10.46 -20.10
CA ILE A 62 -23.95 -10.89 -18.77
C ILE A 62 -22.41 -11.01 -18.70
N ALA A 63 -21.77 -11.46 -19.79
CA ALA A 63 -20.31 -11.57 -19.87
C ALA A 63 -19.58 -10.23 -19.71
N HIS A 64 -20.05 -9.17 -20.38
CA HIS A 64 -19.47 -7.84 -20.29
C HIS A 64 -19.71 -7.21 -18.91
N ALA A 65 -20.91 -7.41 -18.35
CA ALA A 65 -21.21 -6.96 -16.99
C ALA A 65 -20.27 -7.59 -15.95
N LYS A 66 -20.05 -8.92 -16.03
CA LYS A 66 -19.10 -9.63 -15.15
C LYS A 66 -17.66 -9.16 -15.32
N GLN A 67 -17.23 -8.87 -16.54
CA GLN A 67 -15.88 -8.35 -16.80
C GLN A 67 -15.67 -6.97 -16.16
N LEU A 68 -16.64 -6.07 -16.29
CA LEU A 68 -16.59 -4.76 -15.63
C LEU A 68 -16.57 -4.88 -14.11
N ALA A 69 -17.35 -5.81 -13.53
CA ALA A 69 -17.34 -6.08 -12.08
C ALA A 69 -15.94 -6.38 -11.58
N ARG A 70 -15.26 -7.30 -12.26
CA ARG A 70 -13.90 -7.73 -11.91
C ARG A 70 -12.90 -6.58 -11.99
N ILE A 71 -13.01 -5.73 -13.01
CA ILE A 71 -12.12 -4.57 -13.18
C ILE A 71 -12.37 -3.55 -12.06
N SER A 72 -13.63 -3.23 -11.77
CA SER A 72 -14.01 -2.29 -10.70
C SER A 72 -13.57 -2.77 -9.32
N VAL A 73 -13.81 -4.04 -8.98
CA VAL A 73 -13.39 -4.63 -7.69
C VAL A 73 -11.88 -4.55 -7.51
N ARG A 74 -11.09 -4.88 -8.54
CA ARG A 74 -9.62 -4.76 -8.48
C ARG A 74 -9.19 -3.32 -8.25
N HIS A 75 -9.80 -2.38 -8.97
CA HIS A 75 -9.46 -0.96 -8.87
C HIS A 75 -9.78 -0.39 -7.47
N ILE A 76 -10.92 -0.78 -6.90
CA ILE A 76 -11.31 -0.38 -5.54
C ILE A 76 -10.38 -0.95 -4.50
N ARG A 77 -10.10 -2.26 -4.56
CA ARG A 77 -9.18 -2.91 -3.61
C ARG A 77 -7.79 -2.26 -3.63
N ALA A 78 -7.27 -1.94 -4.82
CA ALA A 78 -5.99 -1.27 -4.96
C ALA A 78 -5.93 0.13 -4.32
N ALA A 79 -7.05 0.87 -4.27
CA ALA A 79 -7.08 2.17 -3.60
C ALA A 79 -7.28 2.05 -2.07
N LEU A 80 -7.76 0.90 -1.60
CA LEU A 80 -8.03 0.64 -0.19
C LEU A 80 -6.90 -0.13 0.50
N VAL A 81 -5.81 -0.48 -0.20
CA VAL A 81 -4.60 -0.98 0.47
C VAL A 81 -4.02 0.12 1.37
N PRO A 82 -3.30 -0.22 2.45
CA PRO A 82 -2.69 0.78 3.31
C PRO A 82 -1.80 1.75 2.51
N GLN A 83 -2.00 3.06 2.72
CA GLN A 83 -1.21 4.11 2.06
C GLN A 83 -0.52 4.97 3.11
N SER A 84 0.80 5.05 3.05
CA SER A 84 1.59 5.85 3.98
C SER A 84 1.33 7.34 3.77
N THR A 85 1.01 8.06 4.84
CA THR A 85 0.87 9.52 4.85
C THR A 85 2.01 10.23 5.56
N ALA A 86 2.71 9.55 6.48
CA ALA A 86 3.99 9.98 7.00
C ALA A 86 4.92 8.78 7.15
N ALA A 87 6.16 8.97 6.72
CA ALA A 87 7.19 7.93 6.80
C ALA A 87 7.45 7.51 8.25
N PRO A 88 7.82 6.24 8.47
CA PRO A 88 8.29 5.79 9.78
C PRO A 88 9.59 6.50 10.18
N THR A 89 9.83 6.59 11.48
CA THR A 89 10.97 7.29 12.07
C THR A 89 11.80 6.33 12.91
N ILE A 90 13.12 6.39 12.79
CA ILE A 90 14.05 5.63 13.61
C ILE A 90 14.47 6.46 14.81
N SER A 91 14.51 5.86 15.99
CA SER A 91 15.01 6.44 17.24
C SER A 91 16.03 5.52 17.91
N GLY A 92 16.89 6.12 18.73
CA GLY A 92 17.99 5.44 19.42
C GLY A 92 19.35 6.05 19.07
N THR A 93 20.39 5.57 19.73
CA THR A 93 21.77 6.01 19.47
C THR A 93 22.38 5.12 18.39
N VAL A 94 22.90 5.74 17.33
CA VAL A 94 23.50 5.04 16.19
C VAL A 94 24.94 4.67 16.53
N LEU A 95 25.12 3.61 17.30
CA LEU A 95 26.41 3.10 17.75
C LEU A 95 26.36 1.57 17.90
N VAL A 96 27.46 0.88 17.63
CA VAL A 96 27.56 -0.58 17.79
C VAL A 96 27.16 -1.01 19.21
N GLY A 97 26.35 -2.06 19.31
CA GLY A 97 25.80 -2.58 20.57
C GLY A 97 24.57 -1.81 21.09
N GLN A 98 24.23 -0.65 20.52
CA GLN A 98 22.99 0.06 20.82
C GLN A 98 21.82 -0.52 20.01
N THR A 99 20.62 -0.27 20.50
CA THR A 99 19.39 -0.70 19.83
C THR A 99 18.67 0.49 19.23
N LEU A 100 18.34 0.39 17.95
CA LEU A 100 17.43 1.29 17.26
C LEU A 100 16.02 0.74 17.30
N THR A 101 15.02 1.63 17.29
CA THR A 101 13.60 1.28 17.19
C THR A 101 12.97 2.10 16.07
N VAL A 102 12.10 1.47 15.28
CA VAL A 102 11.35 2.17 14.23
C VAL A 102 9.88 2.35 14.63
N SER A 103 9.33 3.54 14.41
CA SER A 103 7.89 3.77 14.50
C SER A 103 7.16 3.16 13.29
N THR A 104 5.85 2.96 13.38
CA THR A 104 5.09 2.44 12.22
C THR A 104 4.88 3.48 11.12
N GLY A 105 5.08 4.77 11.40
CA GLY A 105 4.58 5.86 10.56
C GLY A 105 3.05 6.03 10.68
N THR A 106 2.46 6.83 9.80
CA THR A 106 1.01 7.04 9.72
C THR A 106 0.45 6.58 8.38
N TRP A 107 -0.75 6.01 8.42
CA TRP A 107 -1.34 5.30 7.29
C TRP A 107 -2.81 5.64 7.11
N LEU A 108 -3.24 5.75 5.86
CA LEU A 108 -4.64 5.65 5.48
C LEU A 108 -5.06 4.19 5.38
N ASN A 109 -6.38 3.99 5.28
CA ASN A 109 -7.03 2.70 5.05
C ASN A 109 -6.80 1.67 6.18
N PHE A 110 -6.60 2.15 7.41
CA PHE A 110 -6.69 1.38 8.66
C PHE A 110 -6.01 -0.01 8.61
N PRO A 111 -4.67 -0.06 8.47
CA PRO A 111 -3.94 -1.32 8.60
C PRO A 111 -4.18 -1.98 9.96
N VAL A 112 -4.23 -3.31 9.96
CA VAL A 112 -4.45 -4.14 11.15
C VAL A 112 -3.17 -4.83 11.64
N THR A 113 -2.18 -4.97 10.76
CA THR A 113 -0.89 -5.63 11.08
C THR A 113 0.26 -4.90 10.41
N TYR A 114 1.43 -4.93 11.06
CA TYR A 114 2.67 -4.35 10.57
C TYR A 114 3.79 -5.39 10.50
N THR A 115 4.67 -5.21 9.53
CA THR A 115 5.92 -5.98 9.36
C THR A 115 7.09 -5.02 9.22
N TYR A 116 8.28 -5.47 9.59
CA TYR A 116 9.49 -4.66 9.55
C TYR A 116 10.58 -5.38 8.77
N GLN A 117 11.44 -4.61 8.11
CA GLN A 117 12.68 -5.09 7.52
C GLN A 117 13.72 -3.98 7.66
N TRP A 118 14.81 -4.26 8.37
CA TRP A 118 15.94 -3.34 8.44
C TRP A 118 16.84 -3.52 7.22
N GLU A 119 17.34 -2.41 6.72
CA GLU A 119 18.22 -2.35 5.55
C GLU A 119 19.49 -1.61 5.91
N ARG A 120 20.59 -2.10 5.34
CA ARG A 120 21.90 -1.46 5.40
C ARG A 120 22.10 -0.72 4.10
N CYS A 121 22.30 0.58 4.19
CA CYS A 121 22.53 1.45 3.05
C CYS A 121 23.96 1.97 3.06
N ASP A 122 24.50 2.31 1.90
CA ASP A 122 25.79 3.01 1.83
C ASP A 122 25.83 4.30 2.68
N ALA A 123 27.01 4.92 2.80
CA ALA A 123 27.18 6.13 3.60
C ALA A 123 26.34 7.33 3.12
N ALA A 124 25.87 7.30 1.86
CA ALA A 124 24.99 8.32 1.30
C ALA A 124 23.49 8.00 1.52
N GLY A 125 23.16 6.80 1.99
CA GLY A 125 21.79 6.32 2.18
C GLY A 125 21.07 5.98 0.87
N ALA A 126 21.78 5.75 -0.23
CA ALA A 126 21.20 5.60 -1.57
C ALA A 126 21.07 4.13 -2.00
N ASN A 127 22.08 3.32 -1.70
CA ASN A 127 22.11 1.91 -2.09
C ASN A 127 21.88 1.01 -0.87
N CYS A 128 20.64 0.54 -0.71
CA CYS A 128 20.18 -0.23 0.44
C CYS A 128 20.05 -1.72 0.11
N ALA A 129 20.43 -2.57 1.07
CA ALA A 129 20.22 -4.01 1.04
C ALA A 129 19.61 -4.49 2.35
N ALA A 130 18.65 -5.41 2.27
CA ALA A 130 18.02 -6.00 3.44
C ALA A 130 19.05 -6.73 4.32
N ILE A 131 18.98 -6.51 5.63
CA ILE A 131 19.76 -7.23 6.63
C ILE A 131 19.01 -8.54 6.93
N PRO A 132 19.58 -9.72 6.62
CA PRO A 132 18.87 -10.99 6.80
C PRO A 132 18.42 -11.22 8.24
N GLY A 133 17.14 -11.56 8.42
CA GLY A 133 16.55 -11.85 9.75
C GLY A 133 16.22 -10.62 10.59
N ALA A 134 16.56 -9.40 10.16
CA ALA A 134 16.25 -8.18 10.87
C ALA A 134 14.80 -7.71 10.60
N THR A 135 13.83 -8.47 11.11
CA THR A 135 12.39 -8.25 10.87
C THR A 135 11.61 -7.78 12.09
N ALA A 136 12.32 -7.46 13.18
CA ALA A 136 11.72 -6.91 14.39
C ALA A 136 11.60 -5.38 14.31
N GLN A 137 10.70 -4.82 15.12
CA GLN A 137 10.56 -3.35 15.25
C GLN A 137 11.84 -2.70 15.80
N SER A 138 12.62 -3.45 16.57
CA SER A 138 13.92 -3.04 17.08
C SER A 138 15.05 -3.77 16.37
N TYR A 139 16.21 -3.12 16.27
CA TYR A 139 17.42 -3.68 15.69
C TYR A 139 18.63 -3.32 16.54
N ALA A 140 19.39 -4.33 16.95
CA ALA A 140 20.67 -4.14 17.62
C ALA A 140 21.76 -3.93 16.58
N ILE A 141 22.45 -2.78 16.66
CA ILE A 141 23.52 -2.44 15.73
C ILE A 141 24.70 -3.37 15.96
N THR A 142 25.17 -3.99 14.88
CA THR A 142 26.29 -4.93 14.89
C THR A 142 27.56 -4.29 14.33
N ALA A 143 28.71 -4.92 14.55
CA ALA A 143 29.98 -4.47 13.97
C ALA A 143 29.95 -4.44 12.42
N GLY A 144 29.11 -5.28 11.78
CA GLY A 144 28.95 -5.30 10.33
C GLY A 144 28.19 -4.10 9.75
N ASP A 145 27.62 -3.24 10.60
CA ASP A 145 26.92 -2.02 10.21
C ASP A 145 27.82 -0.79 10.18
N VAL A 146 29.05 -0.88 10.71
CA VAL A 146 30.02 0.23 10.73
C VAL A 146 30.31 0.73 9.32
N GLY A 147 30.27 2.05 9.14
CA GLY A 147 30.48 2.71 7.85
C GLY A 147 29.25 2.76 6.93
N PHE A 148 28.13 2.18 7.36
CA PHE A 148 26.85 2.21 6.66
C PHE A 148 25.84 3.09 7.38
N THR A 149 24.81 3.50 6.65
CA THR A 149 23.58 4.05 7.26
C THR A 149 22.55 2.93 7.39
N LEU A 150 21.60 3.07 8.31
CA LEU A 150 20.53 2.10 8.52
C LEU A 150 19.19 2.72 8.16
N ALA A 151 18.35 1.97 7.48
CA ALA A 151 16.97 2.34 7.17
C ALA A 151 16.04 1.19 7.56
N ALA A 152 14.75 1.48 7.71
CA ALA A 152 13.74 0.48 8.01
C ALA A 152 12.55 0.61 7.06
N VAL A 153 12.17 -0.51 6.47
CA VAL A 153 10.95 -0.64 5.67
C VAL A 153 9.85 -1.18 6.57
N VAL A 154 8.78 -0.42 6.71
CA VAL A 154 7.57 -0.82 7.42
C VAL A 154 6.52 -1.23 6.39
N GLY A 155 6.11 -2.48 6.45
CA GLY A 155 4.94 -2.98 5.73
C GLY A 155 3.69 -2.85 6.60
N ALA A 156 2.59 -2.42 6.00
CA ALA A 156 1.29 -2.32 6.65
C ALA A 156 0.27 -3.13 5.84
N THR A 157 -0.56 -3.94 6.51
CA THR A 157 -1.52 -4.83 5.85
C THR A 157 -2.92 -4.67 6.41
N ASN A 158 -3.91 -4.68 5.53
CA ASN A 158 -5.33 -4.79 5.84
C ASN A 158 -5.98 -5.89 5.00
N VAL A 159 -7.31 -6.04 5.11
CA VAL A 159 -8.07 -7.05 4.35
C VAL A 159 -8.06 -6.83 2.83
N TYR A 160 -7.65 -5.65 2.36
CA TYR A 160 -7.61 -5.29 0.94
C TYR A 160 -6.22 -5.48 0.32
N GLY A 161 -5.16 -5.54 1.13
CA GLY A 161 -3.80 -5.80 0.69
C GLY A 161 -2.76 -5.16 1.60
N SER A 162 -1.58 -4.93 1.05
CA SER A 162 -0.43 -4.39 1.78
C SER A 162 0.15 -3.16 1.09
N GLY A 163 0.70 -2.25 1.90
CA GLY A 163 1.52 -1.13 1.47
C GLY A 163 2.83 -1.10 2.25
N SER A 164 3.81 -0.33 1.78
CA SER A 164 5.12 -0.19 2.43
C SER A 164 5.57 1.26 2.49
N ALA A 165 6.34 1.59 3.52
CA ALA A 165 6.96 2.90 3.71
C ALA A 165 8.36 2.72 4.28
N THR A 166 9.31 3.49 3.78
CA THR A 166 10.71 3.44 4.21
C THR A 166 11.02 4.66 5.06
N SER A 167 11.76 4.48 6.15
CA SER A 167 12.25 5.58 6.96
C SER A 167 13.36 6.34 6.22
N PRO A 168 13.63 7.60 6.59
CA PRO A 168 14.92 8.20 6.28
C PRO A 168 16.07 7.35 6.84
N PRO A 169 17.23 7.31 6.16
CA PRO A 169 18.41 6.63 6.69
C PRO A 169 18.95 7.37 7.93
N THR A 170 19.56 6.62 8.84
CA THR A 170 20.28 7.18 9.98
C THR A 170 21.55 7.93 9.54
N THR A 171 22.22 8.57 10.49
CA THR A 171 23.64 8.88 10.33
C THR A 171 24.46 7.60 10.12
N VAL A 172 25.66 7.76 9.56
CA VAL A 172 26.60 6.64 9.40
C VAL A 172 26.96 6.08 10.77
N VAL A 173 26.94 4.75 10.91
CA VAL A 173 27.36 4.06 12.13
C VAL A 173 28.87 4.27 12.30
N PRO A 174 29.32 4.90 13.40
CA PRO A 174 30.74 5.14 13.64
C PRO A 174 31.48 3.83 13.98
N PRO A 175 32.80 3.78 13.79
CA PRO A 175 33.60 2.67 14.29
C PRO A 175 33.53 2.58 15.81
N GLU A 176 33.85 1.41 16.35
CA GLU A 176 33.94 1.24 17.81
C GLU A 176 34.93 2.27 18.40
N SER A 177 34.57 2.83 19.55
CA SER A 177 35.50 3.69 20.28
C SER A 177 36.64 2.81 20.80
N PRO A 178 37.92 3.21 20.66
CA PRO A 178 39.02 2.42 21.19
C PRO A 178 38.85 2.21 22.71
N PRO A 179 39.23 1.04 23.26
CA PRO A 179 39.12 0.77 24.68
C PRO A 179 39.84 1.86 25.50
N PRO A 180 39.25 2.34 26.61
CA PRO A 180 39.97 3.22 27.52
C PRO A 180 41.22 2.48 28.03
N THR A 181 42.38 3.10 27.83
CA THR A 181 43.70 2.59 28.25
C THR A 181 43.92 2.79 29.74
#